data_AF-A0A9E5WS20-F1
#
_entry.id   AF-A0A9E5WS20-F1
#
_cell.length_a   1.000
_cell.length_b   1.000
_cell.length_c   1.000
_cell.angle_alpha   90.00
_cell.angle_beta   90.00
_cell.angle_gamma   90.00
#
_symmetry.space_group_name_H-M   'P 1'
#
loop_
_entity.id
_entity.type
_entity.pdbx_description
1 polymer ?
#
loop_
_entity_poly.entity_id
_entity_poly.type
_entity_poly.pdbx_seq_one_letter_code
_entity_poly.pdbx_strand_id
1 'polypeptide(L)'
;MNAVVEKSKWLIHLLAVLAMFLASGCMDEPLDYVEVKRLDEPVSEAELQSLLRIVHALPEGRLPRFLEVFQPVPEWNRSRNLPVNELLEEQRQLLERRWSIDAMAESLQGNRILRRVLRRERMTLKQFVSLALAVGVAMARSTLREDQDLDAILQKGEIALKRLRRDTRPYSSLTKAGMYYVAQQARWLTRVYRARYLKMVPDANVQLVRSHWPELAKVFPEPFTTNPLDAISDPLEERGVPFKELAETGSDDNLRWSPSRAIVGSDVPDSQMADRSAAGEGAGPAPQAPHPAGDGRPGA
;
A
#
# COMPACT_ATOMS: atom_id res chain seq x y z
N MET A 1 -18.07 30.65 70.50
CA MET A 1 -17.48 29.49 69.78
C MET A 1 -18.05 29.30 68.37
N ASN A 2 -19.27 29.73 68.05
CA ASN A 2 -19.86 29.52 66.72
C ASN A 2 -19.20 30.33 65.57
N ALA A 3 -18.69 31.54 65.85
CA ALA A 3 -18.06 32.39 64.82
C ALA A 3 -16.71 31.86 64.27
N VAL A 4 -16.03 30.97 65.00
CA VAL A 4 -14.76 30.38 64.56
C VAL A 4 -15.02 29.20 63.61
N VAL A 5 -16.08 28.44 63.88
CA VAL A 5 -16.51 27.30 63.05
C VAL A 5 -17.02 27.79 61.70
N GLU A 6 -17.69 28.94 61.66
CA GLU A 6 -18.23 29.52 60.42
C GLU A 6 -17.11 30.02 59.49
N LYS A 7 -16.09 30.69 60.03
CA LYS A 7 -14.91 31.14 59.26
C LYS A 7 -14.11 29.97 58.67
N SER A 8 -14.04 28.84 59.38
CA SER A 8 -13.35 27.63 58.90
C SER A 8 -14.05 26.99 57.70
N LYS A 9 -15.39 26.98 57.67
CA LYS A 9 -16.17 26.44 56.54
C LYS A 9 -15.97 27.25 55.25
N TRP A 10 -15.93 28.58 55.36
CA TRP A 10 -15.65 29.46 54.23
C TRP A 10 -14.25 29.23 53.65
N LEU A 11 -13.25 29.04 54.51
CA LEU A 11 -11.87 28.81 54.08
C LEU A 11 -11.72 27.48 53.32
N ILE A 12 -12.42 26.43 53.76
CA ILE A 12 -12.43 25.12 53.10
C ILE A 12 -13.12 25.18 51.73
N HIS A 13 -14.27 25.86 51.63
CA HIS A 13 -14.95 26.03 50.33
C HIS A 13 -14.13 26.85 49.34
N LEU A 14 -13.44 27.89 49.82
CA LEU A 14 -12.59 28.72 48.97
C LEU A 14 -11.36 27.93 48.47
N LEU A 15 -10.79 27.07 49.32
CA LEU A 15 -9.71 26.15 48.94
C LEU A 15 -10.17 25.08 47.94
N ALA A 16 -11.38 24.54 48.11
CA ALA A 16 -11.95 23.55 47.19
C ALA A 16 -12.27 24.13 45.80
N VAL A 17 -12.78 25.37 45.75
CA VAL A 17 -13.01 26.07 44.48
C VAL A 17 -11.69 26.41 43.80
N LEU A 18 -10.68 26.88 44.55
CA LEU A 18 -9.35 27.16 44.02
C LEU A 18 -8.67 25.89 43.48
N ALA A 19 -8.79 24.76 44.19
CA ALA A 19 -8.28 23.46 43.75
C ALA A 19 -9.00 22.95 42.48
N MET A 20 -10.31 23.16 42.35
CA MET A 20 -11.04 22.85 41.11
C MET A 20 -10.60 23.72 39.93
N PHE A 21 -10.33 25.02 40.16
CA PHE A 21 -9.79 25.90 39.12
C PHE A 21 -8.38 25.47 38.68
N LEU A 22 -7.51 25.11 39.62
CA LEU A 22 -6.16 24.63 39.31
C LEU A 22 -6.17 23.26 38.61
N ALA A 23 -7.15 22.39 38.89
CA ALA A 23 -7.32 21.11 38.21
C ALA A 23 -7.89 21.24 36.78
N SER A 24 -8.60 22.34 36.47
CA SER A 24 -9.12 22.62 35.12
C SER A 24 -8.10 23.22 34.15
N GLY A 25 -6.85 23.43 34.61
CA GLY A 25 -5.79 24.15 33.88
C GLY A 25 -4.93 23.31 32.93
N CYS A 26 -5.25 22.04 32.67
CA CYS A 26 -4.61 21.28 31.59
C CYS A 26 -5.25 21.67 30.25
N MET A 27 -5.15 22.96 29.90
CA MET A 27 -5.43 23.40 28.54
C MET A 27 -4.24 22.92 27.71
N ASP A 28 -4.43 21.87 26.90
CA ASP A 28 -3.43 21.39 25.95
C ASP A 28 -2.93 22.59 25.14
N GLU A 29 -1.71 23.04 25.44
CA GLU A 29 -1.12 24.16 24.73
C GLU A 29 -0.90 23.72 23.29
N PRO A 30 -1.43 24.46 22.29
CA PRO A 30 -1.30 24.06 20.90
C PRO A 30 0.18 24.04 20.53
N LEU A 31 0.64 22.93 19.96
CA LEU A 31 2.00 22.78 19.45
C LEU A 31 2.24 23.81 18.35
N ASP A 32 3.33 24.56 18.45
CA ASP A 32 3.79 25.44 17.38
C ASP A 32 4.63 24.63 16.39
N TYR A 33 4.03 24.28 15.26
CA TYR A 33 4.71 23.57 14.18
C TYR A 33 5.54 24.57 13.36
N VAL A 34 6.86 24.54 13.51
CA VAL A 34 7.77 25.42 12.76
C VAL A 34 8.16 24.81 11.41
N GLU A 35 8.33 23.49 11.35
CA GLU A 35 8.88 22.80 10.18
C GLU A 35 7.99 21.65 9.70
N VAL A 36 8.19 21.23 8.46
CA VAL A 36 7.53 20.07 7.86
C VAL A 36 8.25 18.81 8.36
N LYS A 37 7.53 17.94 9.08
CA LYS A 37 8.07 16.71 9.66
C LYS A 37 8.78 15.84 8.61
N ARG A 38 10.02 15.45 8.86
CA ARG A 38 10.72 14.47 8.02
C ARG A 38 10.41 13.05 8.47
N LEU A 39 10.55 12.09 7.56
CA LEU A 39 10.26 10.68 7.87
C LEU A 39 11.28 10.04 8.83
N ASP A 40 12.51 10.57 8.86
CA ASP A 40 13.58 10.14 9.76
C ASP A 40 13.56 10.81 11.13
N GLU A 41 12.60 11.70 11.37
CA GLU A 41 12.45 12.38 12.65
C GLU A 41 11.53 11.59 13.61
N PRO A 42 11.86 11.55 14.91
CA PRO A 42 10.99 10.94 15.90
C PRO A 42 9.70 11.76 16.04
N VAL A 43 8.55 11.07 15.98
CA VAL A 43 7.23 11.65 16.29
C VAL A 43 7.05 11.58 17.79
N SER A 44 6.67 12.70 18.39
CA SER A 44 6.35 12.79 19.81
C SER A 44 4.89 12.39 20.08
N GLU A 45 4.60 12.03 21.33
CA GLU A 45 3.24 11.74 21.79
C GLU A 45 2.29 12.92 21.51
N ALA A 46 2.74 14.15 21.80
CA ALA A 46 1.92 15.33 21.61
C ALA A 46 1.56 15.58 20.13
N GLU A 47 2.50 15.33 19.20
CA GLU A 47 2.23 15.41 17.76
C GLU A 47 1.23 14.34 17.32
N LEU A 48 1.36 13.10 17.82
CA LEU A 48 0.41 12.03 17.54
C LEU A 48 -0.99 12.38 18.04
N GLN A 49 -1.12 12.87 19.27
CA GLN A 49 -2.41 13.29 19.83
C GLN A 49 -3.01 14.46 19.06
N SER A 50 -2.21 15.43 18.63
CA SER A 50 -2.67 16.53 17.75
C SER A 50 -3.20 15.99 16.42
N LEU A 51 -2.51 15.03 15.79
CA LEU A 51 -3.00 14.37 14.58
C LEU A 51 -4.36 13.69 14.81
N LEU A 52 -4.50 12.94 15.91
CA LEU A 52 -5.75 12.25 16.24
C LEU A 52 -6.89 13.25 16.50
N ARG A 53 -6.64 14.34 17.24
CA ARG A 53 -7.62 15.42 17.44
C ARG A 53 -8.09 16.02 16.11
N ILE A 54 -7.16 16.27 15.18
CA ILE A 54 -7.51 16.76 13.84
C ILE A 54 -8.41 15.77 13.12
N VAL A 55 -8.05 14.49 13.13
CA VAL A 55 -8.78 13.43 12.41
C VAL A 55 -10.17 13.19 13.00
N HIS A 56 -10.30 13.16 14.32
CA HIS A 56 -11.59 13.01 15.01
C HIS A 56 -12.51 14.22 14.82
N ALA A 57 -11.96 15.40 14.54
CA ALA A 57 -12.74 16.58 14.21
C ALA A 57 -13.25 16.61 12.75
N LEU A 58 -12.86 15.65 11.91
CA LEU A 58 -13.39 15.51 10.54
C LEU A 58 -14.74 14.78 10.54
N PRO A 59 -15.63 15.01 9.55
CA PRO A 59 -16.97 14.42 9.52
C PRO A 59 -16.98 12.89 9.49
N GLU A 60 -15.97 12.29 8.88
CA GLU A 60 -15.84 10.83 8.75
C GLU A 60 -15.04 10.20 9.92
N GLY A 61 -14.42 11.01 10.78
CA GLY A 61 -13.53 10.53 11.84
C GLY A 61 -12.32 9.74 11.31
N ARG A 62 -11.91 10.00 10.06
CA ARG A 62 -10.85 9.27 9.35
C ARG A 62 -9.99 10.24 8.57
N LEU A 63 -8.77 9.81 8.24
CA LEU A 63 -7.89 10.59 7.40
C LEU A 63 -8.54 10.82 6.03
N PRO A 64 -8.45 12.05 5.49
CA PRO A 64 -8.91 12.32 4.13
C PRO A 64 -8.10 11.47 3.16
N ARG A 65 -8.72 11.08 2.04
CA ARG A 65 -8.00 10.36 0.98
C ARG A 65 -6.96 11.29 0.35
N PHE A 66 -5.68 11.07 0.66
CA PHE A 66 -4.56 11.63 -0.09
C PHE A 66 -4.04 10.61 -1.11
N LEU A 67 -3.12 11.04 -1.99
CA LEU A 67 -2.53 10.20 -3.02
C LEU A 67 -1.99 8.89 -2.40
N GLU A 68 -2.38 7.75 -2.98
CA GLU A 68 -1.92 6.45 -2.52
C GLU A 68 -0.40 6.34 -2.58
N VAL A 69 0.20 6.22 -1.40
CA VAL A 69 1.64 6.24 -1.15
C VAL A 69 2.29 4.93 -1.62
N PHE A 70 1.66 3.79 -1.30
CA PHE A 70 2.13 2.47 -1.69
C PHE A 70 1.49 2.00 -3.00
N GLN A 71 2.04 2.43 -4.13
CA GLN A 71 1.54 2.10 -5.47
C GLN A 71 1.77 0.63 -5.87
N PRO A 72 0.86 0.02 -6.64
CA PRO A 72 1.06 -1.32 -7.18
C PRO A 72 2.33 -1.39 -8.07
N VAL A 73 2.66 -2.61 -8.50
CA VAL A 73 3.79 -2.82 -9.42
C VAL A 73 3.55 -2.13 -10.77
N PRO A 74 4.60 -1.75 -11.50
CA PRO A 74 4.45 -1.18 -12.83
C PRO A 74 3.75 -2.14 -13.79
N GLU A 75 2.75 -1.63 -14.50
CA GLU A 75 2.04 -2.35 -15.56
C GLU A 75 2.30 -1.65 -16.90
N TRP A 76 3.19 -2.23 -17.71
CA TRP A 76 3.50 -1.71 -19.04
C TRP A 76 2.77 -2.50 -20.12
N ASN A 77 2.03 -1.79 -20.96
CA ASN A 77 1.39 -2.37 -22.13
C ASN A 77 2.45 -2.91 -23.11
N ARG A 78 2.18 -4.05 -23.74
CA ARG A 78 3.00 -4.69 -24.78
C ARG A 78 3.30 -3.78 -25.97
N SER A 79 2.42 -2.81 -26.25
CA SER A 79 2.60 -1.84 -27.34
C SER A 79 3.48 -0.64 -26.98
N ARG A 80 4.04 -0.56 -25.77
CA ARG A 80 4.93 0.54 -25.38
C ARG A 80 6.25 0.47 -26.17
N ASN A 81 6.53 1.54 -26.93
CA ASN A 81 7.72 1.64 -27.78
C ASN A 81 8.91 2.32 -27.10
N LEU A 82 8.73 2.82 -25.88
CA LEU A 82 9.84 3.42 -25.14
C LEU A 82 10.91 2.36 -24.83
N PRO A 83 12.19 2.73 -24.84
CA PRO A 83 13.27 1.93 -24.28
C PRO A 83 12.99 1.50 -22.83
N VAL A 84 13.45 0.32 -22.44
CA VAL A 84 13.22 -0.23 -21.09
C VAL A 84 13.76 0.69 -19.99
N ASN A 85 14.95 1.27 -20.18
CA ASN A 85 15.52 2.23 -19.25
C ASN A 85 14.67 3.51 -19.11
N GLU A 86 14.06 4.00 -20.17
CA GLU A 86 13.17 5.17 -20.15
C GLU A 86 11.83 4.84 -19.46
N LEU A 87 11.26 3.65 -19.70
CA LEU A 87 10.08 3.18 -18.96
C LEU A 87 10.34 3.08 -17.46
N LEU A 88 11.54 2.63 -17.09
CA LEU A 88 11.95 2.56 -15.69
C LEU A 88 12.05 3.95 -15.07
N GLU A 89 12.55 4.92 -15.82
CA GLU A 89 12.68 6.32 -15.39
C GLU A 89 11.30 7.01 -15.28
N GLU A 90 10.40 6.79 -16.24
CA GLU A 90 9.00 7.23 -16.17
C GLU A 90 8.34 6.71 -14.88
N GLN A 91 8.53 5.41 -14.59
CA GLN A 91 7.99 4.82 -13.36
C GLN A 91 8.62 5.41 -12.09
N ARG A 92 9.93 5.67 -12.08
CA ARG A 92 10.62 6.30 -10.94
C ARG A 92 10.03 7.68 -10.66
N GLN A 93 9.85 8.51 -11.69
CA GLN A 93 9.28 9.84 -11.55
C GLN A 93 7.82 9.80 -11.06
N LEU A 94 7.03 8.81 -11.51
CA LEU A 94 5.68 8.61 -11.00
C LEU A 94 5.66 8.28 -9.50
N LEU A 95 6.59 7.42 -9.05
CA LEU A 95 6.74 7.11 -7.62
C LEU A 95 7.17 8.35 -6.82
N GLU A 96 8.12 9.13 -7.32
CA GLU A 96 8.60 10.37 -6.67
C GLU A 96 7.52 11.42 -6.53
N ARG A 97 6.76 11.69 -7.60
CA ARG A 97 5.66 12.65 -7.57
C ARG A 97 4.58 12.27 -6.55
N ARG A 98 4.28 10.97 -6.41
CA ARG A 98 3.27 10.52 -5.46
C ARG A 98 3.68 10.65 -4.01
N TRP A 99 4.98 10.59 -3.72
CA TRP A 99 5.52 10.84 -2.38
C TRP A 99 5.80 12.32 -2.09
N SER A 100 5.47 13.21 -3.03
CA SER A 100 5.62 14.65 -2.83
C SER A 100 4.58 15.16 -1.82
N ILE A 101 5.08 15.70 -0.70
CA ILE A 101 4.27 16.38 0.31
C ILE A 101 3.51 17.56 -0.33
N ASP A 102 4.13 18.25 -1.28
CA ASP A 102 3.50 19.37 -1.99
C ASP A 102 2.29 18.91 -2.81
N ALA A 103 2.45 17.84 -3.61
CA ALA A 103 1.38 17.29 -4.42
C ALA A 103 0.21 16.75 -3.57
N MET A 104 0.53 16.09 -2.45
CA MET A 104 -0.48 15.63 -1.50
C MET A 104 -1.21 16.81 -0.84
N ALA A 105 -0.48 17.82 -0.38
CA ALA A 105 -1.08 19.01 0.24
C ALA A 105 -1.96 19.77 -0.77
N GLU A 106 -1.55 19.86 -2.03
CA GLU A 106 -2.33 20.44 -3.12
C GLU A 106 -3.67 19.70 -3.32
N SER A 107 -3.64 18.37 -3.33
CA SER A 107 -4.86 17.55 -3.46
C SER A 107 -5.89 17.79 -2.35
N LEU A 108 -5.44 18.26 -1.17
CA LEU A 108 -6.28 18.53 -0.01
C LEU A 108 -6.75 20.00 0.10
N GLN A 109 -6.30 20.90 -0.77
CA GLN A 109 -6.61 22.33 -0.68
C GLN A 109 -8.12 22.65 -0.73
N GLY A 110 -8.88 21.82 -1.45
CA GLY A 110 -10.34 21.93 -1.58
C GLY A 110 -11.11 21.58 -0.30
N ASN A 111 -10.48 20.89 0.66
CA ASN A 111 -11.16 20.45 1.88
C ASN A 111 -11.26 21.60 2.91
N ARG A 112 -12.38 22.33 2.85
CA ARG A 112 -12.65 23.48 3.73
C ARG A 112 -12.73 23.10 5.21
N ILE A 113 -13.22 21.90 5.53
CA ILE A 113 -13.37 21.44 6.91
C ILE A 113 -12.01 21.16 7.51
N LEU A 114 -11.18 20.37 6.82
CA LEU A 114 -9.79 20.11 7.22
C LEU A 114 -9.03 21.41 7.46
N ARG A 115 -9.07 22.36 6.51
CA ARG A 115 -8.39 23.65 6.68
C ARG A 115 -8.86 24.44 7.90
N ARG A 116 -10.15 24.36 8.26
CA ARG A 116 -10.68 25.01 9.45
C ARG A 116 -10.13 24.35 10.73
N VAL A 117 -10.08 23.03 10.77
CA VAL A 117 -9.54 22.27 11.91
C VAL A 117 -8.04 22.55 12.06
N LEU A 118 -7.28 22.48 10.97
CA LEU A 118 -5.84 22.75 10.96
C LEU A 118 -5.48 24.15 11.47
N ARG A 119 -6.29 25.17 11.14
CA ARG A 119 -6.10 26.53 11.68
C ARG A 119 -6.23 26.60 13.20
N ARG A 120 -7.08 25.76 13.81
CA ARG A 120 -7.25 25.72 15.28
C ARG A 120 -6.04 25.07 15.95
N GLU A 121 -5.43 24.08 15.29
CA GLU A 121 -4.22 23.38 15.72
C GLU A 121 -2.93 24.06 15.20
N ARG A 122 -3.01 25.30 14.68
CA ARG A 122 -1.88 26.08 14.15
C ARG A 122 -0.99 25.32 13.15
N MET A 123 -1.59 24.42 12.38
CA MET A 123 -0.87 23.54 11.46
C MET A 123 -1.18 23.89 9.99
N THR A 124 -0.17 23.82 9.13
CA THR A 124 -0.36 23.93 7.67
C THR A 124 -0.74 22.59 7.04
N LEU A 125 -1.28 22.61 5.81
CA LEU A 125 -1.57 21.37 5.08
C LEU A 125 -0.31 20.51 4.87
N LYS A 126 0.84 21.13 4.60
CA LYS A 126 2.10 20.41 4.39
C LYS A 126 2.56 19.71 5.67
N GLN A 127 2.49 20.39 6.81
CA GLN A 127 2.83 19.81 8.11
C GLN A 127 1.88 18.67 8.49
N PHE A 128 0.58 18.83 8.23
CA PHE A 128 -0.40 17.77 8.44
C PHE A 128 -0.09 16.53 7.61
N VAL A 129 0.13 16.72 6.30
CA VAL A 129 0.46 15.62 5.38
C VAL A 129 1.76 14.95 5.82
N SER A 130 2.80 15.70 6.15
CA SER A 130 4.09 15.12 6.50
C SER A 130 4.04 14.36 7.82
N LEU A 131 3.30 14.86 8.82
CA LEU A 131 3.04 14.15 10.07
C LEU A 131 2.21 12.88 9.84
N ALA A 132 1.14 12.97 9.06
CA ALA A 132 0.31 11.82 8.71
C ALA A 132 1.13 10.76 7.96
N LEU A 133 2.04 11.16 7.07
CA LEU A 133 2.96 10.25 6.40
C LEU A 133 3.96 9.62 7.37
N ALA A 134 4.57 10.39 8.27
CA ALA A 134 5.51 9.85 9.26
C ALA A 134 4.84 8.77 10.13
N VAL A 135 3.63 9.04 10.61
CA VAL A 135 2.84 8.08 11.39
C VAL A 135 2.40 6.89 10.52
N GLY A 136 1.86 7.15 9.32
CA GLY A 136 1.38 6.09 8.43
C GLY A 136 2.47 5.14 7.97
N VAL A 137 3.64 5.65 7.57
CA VAL A 137 4.78 4.80 7.16
C VAL A 137 5.32 4.03 8.37
N ALA A 138 5.28 4.60 9.58
CA ALA A 138 5.59 3.86 10.80
C ALA A 138 4.58 2.74 11.09
N MET A 139 3.28 2.96 10.85
CA MET A 139 2.28 1.89 10.89
C MET A 139 2.62 0.79 9.91
N ALA A 140 2.89 1.14 8.65
CA ALA A 140 3.22 0.15 7.63
C ALA A 140 4.49 -0.64 7.99
N ARG A 141 5.52 0.02 8.52
CA ARG A 141 6.74 -0.62 9.02
C ARG A 141 6.47 -1.56 10.19
N SER A 142 5.52 -1.23 11.07
CA SER A 142 5.17 -2.06 12.22
C SER A 142 4.57 -3.42 11.85
N THR A 143 4.04 -3.54 10.63
CA THR A 143 3.41 -4.75 10.05
C THR A 143 4.36 -5.65 9.27
N LEU A 144 5.63 -5.25 9.14
CA LEU A 144 6.64 -6.08 8.48
C LEU A 144 6.85 -7.38 9.25
N ARG A 145 7.06 -8.46 8.49
CA ARG A 145 7.42 -9.76 9.06
C ARG A 145 8.88 -9.76 9.50
N GLU A 146 9.21 -10.62 10.47
CA GLU A 146 10.58 -10.75 10.99
C GLU A 146 11.58 -11.23 9.91
N ASP A 147 11.11 -11.97 8.91
CA ASP A 147 11.91 -12.48 7.79
C ASP A 147 12.14 -11.46 6.66
N GLN A 148 11.51 -10.28 6.73
CA GLN A 148 11.63 -9.23 5.73
C GLN A 148 12.75 -8.25 6.06
N ASP A 149 13.96 -8.61 5.67
CA ASP A 149 15.14 -7.73 5.79
C ASP A 149 15.12 -6.63 4.71
N LEU A 150 14.88 -5.39 5.14
CA LEU A 150 14.86 -4.21 4.28
C LEU A 150 16.21 -3.97 3.58
N ASP A 151 17.34 -4.26 4.24
CA ASP A 151 18.67 -4.09 3.64
C ASP A 151 18.92 -5.10 2.53
N ALA A 152 18.55 -6.35 2.78
CA ALA A 152 18.64 -7.40 1.77
C ALA A 152 17.75 -7.08 0.55
N ILE A 153 16.54 -6.54 0.76
CA ILE A 153 15.63 -6.11 -0.31
C ILE A 153 16.26 -4.99 -1.13
N LEU A 154 16.84 -3.97 -0.48
CA LEU A 154 17.50 -2.86 -1.15
C LEU A 154 18.69 -3.34 -1.99
N GLN A 155 19.54 -4.21 -1.44
CA GLN A 155 20.71 -4.74 -2.13
C GLN A 155 20.31 -5.59 -3.35
N LYS A 156 19.39 -6.54 -3.19
CA LYS A 156 18.90 -7.38 -4.29
C LYS A 156 18.24 -6.55 -5.39
N GLY A 157 17.43 -5.57 -5.00
CA GLY A 157 16.74 -4.71 -5.93
C GLY A 157 17.68 -3.82 -6.75
N GLU A 158 18.73 -3.24 -6.15
CA GLU A 158 19.70 -2.47 -6.92
C GLU A 158 20.46 -3.32 -7.95
N ILE A 159 20.74 -4.59 -7.65
CA ILE A 159 21.33 -5.52 -8.62
C ILE A 159 20.38 -5.78 -9.80
N ALA A 160 19.10 -6.03 -9.51
CA ALA A 160 18.07 -6.24 -10.54
C ALA A 160 17.90 -5.00 -11.43
N LEU A 161 17.77 -3.82 -10.82
CA LEU A 161 17.53 -2.56 -11.52
C LEU A 161 18.74 -2.10 -12.34
N LYS A 162 19.97 -2.40 -11.92
CA LYS A 162 21.19 -2.05 -12.67
C LYS A 162 21.20 -2.65 -14.08
N ARG A 163 20.60 -3.83 -14.26
CA ARG A 163 20.48 -4.46 -15.59
C ARG A 163 19.47 -3.69 -16.45
N LEU A 164 18.30 -3.39 -15.92
CA LEU A 164 17.24 -2.66 -16.65
C LEU A 164 17.65 -1.24 -17.03
N ARG A 165 18.37 -0.53 -16.16
CA ARG A 165 18.88 0.83 -16.44
C ARG A 165 19.81 0.91 -17.66
N ARG A 166 20.38 -0.22 -18.08
CA ARG A 166 21.28 -0.33 -19.25
C ARG A 166 20.57 -0.88 -20.49
N ASP A 167 19.32 -1.31 -20.38
CA ASP A 167 18.58 -1.88 -21.50
C ASP A 167 17.93 -0.76 -22.33
N THR A 168 18.55 -0.47 -23.47
CA THR A 168 18.10 0.57 -24.41
C THR A 168 17.18 0.04 -25.50
N ARG A 169 16.85 -1.26 -25.48
CA ARG A 169 15.96 -1.85 -26.50
C ARG A 169 14.52 -1.36 -26.27
N PRO A 170 13.77 -1.04 -27.34
CA PRO A 170 12.33 -0.74 -27.22
C PRO A 170 11.59 -1.91 -26.57
N TYR A 171 10.73 -1.63 -25.58
CA TYR A 171 10.01 -2.69 -24.88
C TYR A 171 9.14 -3.55 -25.82
N SER A 172 8.48 -2.92 -26.79
CA SER A 172 7.68 -3.59 -27.84
C SER A 172 8.48 -4.52 -28.75
N SER A 173 9.81 -4.34 -28.85
CA SER A 173 10.69 -5.19 -29.67
C SER A 173 11.06 -6.51 -28.99
N LEU A 174 10.78 -6.66 -27.69
CA LEU A 174 11.11 -7.85 -26.92
C LEU A 174 10.14 -8.99 -27.26
N THR A 175 10.62 -10.23 -27.11
CA THR A 175 9.73 -11.41 -27.15
C THR A 175 8.76 -11.37 -25.97
N LYS A 176 7.65 -12.12 -26.04
CA LYS A 176 6.70 -12.23 -24.91
C LYS A 176 7.39 -12.63 -23.60
N ALA A 177 8.34 -13.57 -23.66
CA ALA A 177 9.14 -13.98 -22.51
C ALA A 177 10.07 -12.86 -22.02
N GLY A 178 10.69 -12.11 -22.94
CA GLY A 178 11.51 -10.95 -22.61
C GLY A 178 10.72 -9.82 -21.95
N MET A 179 9.55 -9.49 -22.48
CA MET A 179 8.61 -8.53 -21.87
C MET A 179 8.21 -8.95 -20.46
N TYR A 180 7.84 -10.23 -20.29
CA TYR A 180 7.49 -10.77 -18.98
C TYR A 180 8.65 -10.67 -18.00
N TYR A 181 9.86 -11.07 -18.40
CA TYR A 181 11.06 -10.96 -17.56
C TYR A 181 11.33 -9.51 -17.16
N VAL A 182 11.30 -8.57 -18.12
CA VAL A 182 11.51 -7.14 -17.86
C VAL A 182 10.44 -6.60 -16.90
N ALA A 183 9.17 -6.94 -17.09
CA ALA A 183 8.10 -6.54 -16.19
C ALA A 183 8.31 -7.10 -14.76
N GLN A 184 8.71 -8.37 -14.62
CA GLN A 184 9.04 -8.96 -13.31
C GLN A 184 10.21 -8.25 -12.64
N GLN A 185 11.28 -7.96 -13.38
CA GLN A 185 12.43 -7.22 -12.86
C GLN A 185 12.04 -5.78 -12.48
N ALA A 186 11.16 -5.13 -13.23
CA ALA A 186 10.69 -3.77 -12.94
C ALA A 186 9.90 -3.68 -11.63
N ARG A 187 9.30 -4.77 -11.14
CA ARG A 187 8.67 -4.84 -9.80
C ARG A 187 9.64 -4.47 -8.68
N TRP A 188 10.94 -4.74 -8.86
CA TRP A 188 11.98 -4.35 -7.90
C TRP A 188 12.05 -2.84 -7.71
N LEU A 189 11.66 -2.02 -8.69
CA LEU A 189 11.64 -0.57 -8.53
C LEU A 189 10.68 -0.17 -7.41
N THR A 190 9.45 -0.68 -7.44
CA THR A 190 8.45 -0.43 -6.40
C THR A 190 8.92 -1.01 -5.05
N ARG A 191 9.48 -2.23 -5.02
CA ARG A 191 10.00 -2.85 -3.78
C ARG A 191 11.08 -2.00 -3.13
N VAL A 192 12.11 -1.62 -3.90
CA VAL A 192 13.23 -0.77 -3.42
C VAL A 192 12.71 0.57 -2.93
N TYR A 193 11.77 1.17 -3.66
CA TYR A 193 11.19 2.45 -3.28
C TYR A 193 10.48 2.34 -1.92
N ARG A 194 9.58 1.35 -1.74
CA ARG A 194 8.90 1.12 -0.45
C ARG A 194 9.90 0.82 0.68
N ALA A 195 10.85 -0.08 0.45
CA ALA A 195 11.86 -0.46 1.43
C ALA A 195 12.71 0.73 1.89
N ARG A 196 13.07 1.65 0.99
CA ARG A 196 13.83 2.86 1.32
C ARG A 196 13.09 3.74 2.32
N TYR A 197 11.81 4.03 2.07
CA TYR A 197 11.01 4.87 2.97
C TYR A 197 10.71 4.19 4.29
N LEU A 198 10.43 2.88 4.28
CA LEU A 198 10.26 2.11 5.51
C LEU A 198 11.54 2.14 6.36
N LYS A 199 12.71 1.99 5.73
CA LYS A 199 13.99 2.02 6.43
C LYS A 199 14.32 3.38 7.06
N MET A 200 13.82 4.48 6.48
CA MET A 200 14.03 5.83 7.04
C MET A 200 13.31 6.04 8.37
N VAL A 201 12.22 5.32 8.64
CA VAL A 201 11.43 5.53 9.85
C VAL A 201 12.21 5.08 11.09
N PRO A 202 12.36 5.91 12.14
CA PRO A 202 12.99 5.51 13.40
C PRO A 202 12.20 4.42 14.14
N ASP A 203 12.90 3.57 14.89
CA ASP A 203 12.26 2.53 15.72
C ASP A 203 11.33 3.11 16.79
N ALA A 204 11.65 4.31 17.31
CA ALA A 204 10.79 5.03 18.25
C ALA A 204 9.39 5.27 17.69
N ASN A 205 9.27 5.63 16.40
CA ASN A 205 7.97 5.85 15.76
C ASN A 205 7.18 4.56 15.63
N VAL A 206 7.87 3.45 15.34
CA VAL A 206 7.25 2.12 15.26
C VAL A 206 6.70 1.72 16.64
N GLN A 207 7.45 1.95 17.71
CA GLN A 207 7.01 1.65 19.07
C GLN A 207 5.82 2.51 19.49
N LEU A 208 5.88 3.82 19.23
CA LEU A 208 4.79 4.76 19.52
C LEU A 208 3.49 4.38 18.79
N VAL A 209 3.61 3.98 17.52
CA VAL A 209 2.45 3.56 16.73
C VAL A 209 1.90 2.22 17.22
N ARG A 210 2.76 1.28 17.62
CA ARG A 210 2.33 -0.01 18.20
C ARG A 210 1.53 0.18 19.47
N SER A 211 1.92 1.11 20.35
CA SER A 211 1.16 1.39 21.58
C SER A 211 -0.22 2.01 21.31
N HIS A 212 -0.40 2.69 20.16
CA HIS A 212 -1.65 3.34 19.76
C HIS A 212 -2.39 2.62 18.62
N TRP A 213 -1.99 1.39 18.29
CA TRP A 213 -2.51 0.65 17.12
C TRP A 213 -4.04 0.56 17.06
N PRO A 214 -4.77 0.23 18.16
CA PRO A 214 -6.22 0.07 18.10
C PRO A 214 -6.98 1.34 17.70
N GLU A 215 -6.43 2.51 18.02
CA GLU A 215 -6.99 3.79 17.61
C GLU A 215 -6.58 4.14 16.18
N LEU A 216 -5.29 3.99 15.87
CA LEU A 216 -4.74 4.34 14.56
C LEU A 216 -5.33 3.50 13.42
N ALA A 217 -5.54 2.20 13.64
CA ALA A 217 -6.12 1.29 12.65
C ALA A 217 -7.57 1.65 12.26
N LYS A 218 -8.28 2.43 13.07
CA LYS A 218 -9.65 2.89 12.76
C LYS A 218 -9.68 4.10 11.86
N VAL A 219 -8.63 4.93 11.93
CA VAL A 219 -8.59 6.26 11.31
C VAL A 219 -7.70 6.32 10.07
N PHE A 220 -6.66 5.48 10.01
CA PHE A 220 -5.77 5.37 8.85
C PHE A 220 -6.34 4.46 7.76
N PRO A 221 -6.07 4.77 6.47
CA PRO A 221 -6.51 3.94 5.37
C PRO A 221 -5.70 2.63 5.29
N GLU A 222 -6.30 1.63 4.65
CA GLU A 222 -5.78 0.26 4.52
C GLU A 222 -4.28 0.18 4.15
N PRO A 223 -3.74 0.98 3.18
CA PRO A 223 -2.35 0.85 2.75
C PRO A 223 -1.32 1.06 3.86
N PHE A 224 -1.66 1.73 4.97
CA PHE A 224 -0.77 1.89 6.12
C PHE A 224 -0.96 0.82 7.20
N THR A 225 -2.08 0.12 7.16
CA THR A 225 -2.45 -0.90 8.15
C THR A 225 -2.09 -2.32 7.72
N THR A 226 -1.69 -2.51 6.47
CA THR A 226 -1.29 -3.80 5.91
C THR A 226 0.18 -3.79 5.52
N ASN A 227 0.77 -4.98 5.38
CA ASN A 227 2.17 -5.12 5.01
C ASN A 227 2.40 -4.59 3.58
N PRO A 228 3.16 -3.49 3.42
CA PRO A 228 3.36 -2.86 2.12
C PRO A 228 4.36 -3.61 1.26
N LEU A 229 4.87 -4.78 1.64
CA LEU A 229 5.74 -5.59 0.78
C LEU A 229 5.01 -6.81 0.23
N ASP A 230 3.98 -7.31 0.91
CA ASP A 230 3.32 -8.57 0.56
C ASP A 230 2.65 -8.55 -0.82
N ALA A 231 1.98 -7.44 -1.17
CA ALA A 231 1.29 -7.31 -2.46
C ALA A 231 2.24 -7.28 -3.68
N ILE A 232 3.51 -6.94 -3.45
CA ILE A 232 4.48 -6.73 -4.54
C ILE A 232 5.59 -7.77 -4.54
N SER A 233 5.66 -8.59 -3.49
CA SER A 233 6.61 -9.68 -3.35
C SER A 233 6.19 -10.89 -4.18
N ASP A 234 7.16 -11.72 -4.57
CA ASP A 234 6.86 -12.98 -5.23
C ASP A 234 6.82 -14.03 -4.10
N PRO A 235 5.63 -14.60 -3.81
CA PRO A 235 5.51 -15.61 -2.77
C PRO A 235 6.50 -16.76 -2.94
N LEU A 236 6.83 -17.13 -4.16
CA LEU A 236 7.75 -18.23 -4.45
C LEU A 236 9.21 -17.84 -4.17
N GLU A 237 9.60 -16.59 -4.44
CA GLU A 237 10.95 -16.11 -4.13
C GLU A 237 11.17 -15.92 -2.63
N GLU A 238 10.13 -15.49 -1.88
CA GLU A 238 10.25 -15.19 -0.45
C GLU A 238 10.01 -16.39 0.46
N ARG A 239 9.01 -17.22 0.14
CA ARG A 239 8.61 -18.35 1.01
C ARG A 239 9.10 -19.70 0.50
N GLY A 240 9.72 -19.73 -0.69
CA GLY A 240 10.00 -20.97 -1.42
C GLY A 240 8.70 -21.65 -1.87
N VAL A 241 8.83 -22.70 -2.66
CA VAL A 241 7.73 -23.66 -2.83
C VAL A 241 7.68 -24.49 -1.55
N PRO A 242 6.52 -24.71 -0.91
CA PRO A 242 6.43 -25.48 0.32
C PRO A 242 6.61 -26.98 0.01
N PHE A 243 7.81 -27.38 -0.41
CA PHE A 243 8.26 -28.75 -0.42
C PHE A 243 9.38 -28.85 0.61
N LYS A 244 9.01 -28.73 1.88
CA LYS A 244 9.85 -29.28 2.93
C LYS A 244 9.66 -30.79 2.82
N GLU A 245 10.58 -31.48 2.13
CA GLU A 245 10.69 -32.92 2.33
C GLU A 245 10.86 -33.12 3.84
N LEU A 246 9.88 -33.78 4.47
CA LEU A 246 10.07 -34.33 5.79
C LEU A 246 11.29 -35.27 5.69
N ALA A 247 12.11 -35.35 6.73
CA ALA A 247 13.27 -36.26 6.72
C ALA A 247 12.86 -37.73 6.45
N GLU A 248 11.58 -38.07 6.63
CA GLU A 248 10.97 -39.37 6.33
C GLU A 248 10.52 -39.53 4.86
N THR A 249 10.46 -38.46 4.07
CA THR A 249 10.00 -38.47 2.65
C THR A 249 11.13 -38.36 1.63
N GLY A 250 12.37 -38.08 2.03
CA GLY A 250 13.54 -38.01 1.14
C GLY A 250 14.08 -39.38 0.69
N SER A 251 13.24 -40.42 0.71
CA SER A 251 13.59 -41.77 0.31
C SER A 251 12.65 -42.23 -0.79
N ASP A 252 13.11 -42.09 -2.05
CA ASP A 252 12.43 -42.63 -3.24
C ASP A 252 12.22 -44.16 -3.16
N ASP A 253 12.86 -44.84 -2.19
CA ASP A 253 12.70 -46.27 -1.91
C ASP A 253 11.25 -46.70 -1.63
N ASN A 254 10.37 -45.77 -1.22
CA ASN A 254 8.95 -46.04 -1.01
C ASN A 254 8.06 -45.70 -2.22
N LEU A 255 8.60 -45.01 -3.24
CA LEU A 255 7.94 -44.80 -4.53
C LEU A 255 8.11 -46.04 -5.40
N ARG A 256 7.53 -47.16 -4.95
CA ARG A 256 7.44 -48.37 -5.77
C ARG A 256 6.39 -48.15 -6.86
N TRP A 257 6.83 -47.72 -8.03
CA TRP A 257 6.00 -47.76 -9.23
C TRP A 257 5.61 -49.22 -9.49
N SER A 258 4.32 -49.49 -9.47
CA SER A 258 3.76 -50.82 -9.73
C SER A 258 2.68 -50.67 -10.80
N PRO A 259 2.78 -51.38 -11.93
CA PRO A 259 1.75 -51.36 -12.96
C PRO A 259 0.37 -51.76 -12.40
N SER A 260 0.34 -52.61 -11.37
CA SER A 260 -0.89 -53.06 -10.70
C SER A 260 -1.60 -51.99 -9.86
N ARG A 261 -0.94 -50.87 -9.57
CA ARG A 261 -1.49 -49.73 -8.81
C ARG A 261 -1.57 -48.46 -9.66
N ALA A 262 -1.15 -48.53 -10.93
CA ALA A 262 -1.25 -47.43 -11.86
C ALA A 262 -2.71 -47.32 -12.31
N ILE A 263 -3.30 -46.14 -12.12
CA ILE A 263 -4.55 -45.79 -12.78
C ILE A 263 -4.18 -45.48 -14.23
N VAL A 264 -4.24 -46.51 -15.08
CA VAL A 264 -4.08 -46.35 -16.53
C VAL A 264 -5.42 -45.87 -17.06
N GLY A 265 -5.47 -44.61 -17.49
CA GLY A 265 -6.62 -44.09 -18.23
C GLY A 265 -6.81 -44.91 -19.50
N SER A 266 -7.92 -45.63 -19.60
CA SER A 266 -8.34 -46.22 -20.85
C SER A 266 -9.15 -45.17 -21.59
N ASP A 267 -8.52 -44.45 -22.51
CA ASP A 267 -9.22 -43.63 -23.50
C ASP A 267 -9.94 -44.56 -24.48
N VAL A 268 -11.00 -45.23 -24.00
CA VAL A 268 -11.97 -45.87 -24.88
C VAL A 268 -12.92 -44.74 -25.28
N PRO A 269 -13.01 -44.37 -26.57
CA PRO A 269 -13.98 -43.39 -27.01
C PRO A 269 -15.37 -43.89 -26.61
N ASP A 270 -16.10 -43.08 -25.87
CA ASP A 270 -17.43 -43.40 -25.40
C ASP A 270 -18.31 -43.70 -26.63
N SER A 271 -18.74 -44.96 -26.78
CA SER A 271 -19.53 -45.40 -27.95
C SER A 271 -20.87 -44.64 -28.07
N GLN A 272 -21.30 -43.98 -26.99
CA GLN A 272 -22.46 -43.08 -27.00
C GLN A 272 -22.21 -41.72 -27.68
N MET A 273 -20.96 -41.31 -27.93
CA MET A 273 -20.65 -40.12 -28.74
C MET A 273 -20.62 -40.40 -30.24
N ALA A 274 -20.36 -41.63 -30.67
CA ALA A 274 -20.37 -41.99 -32.09
C ALA A 274 -21.80 -41.93 -32.69
N ASP A 275 -22.81 -42.37 -31.93
CA ASP A 275 -24.20 -42.34 -32.37
C ASP A 275 -24.82 -40.93 -32.37
N ARG A 276 -24.27 -39.99 -31.59
CA ARG A 276 -24.73 -38.58 -31.60
C ARG A 276 -24.21 -37.79 -32.81
N SER A 277 -23.08 -38.21 -33.39
CA SER A 277 -22.53 -37.58 -34.59
C SER A 277 -23.16 -38.10 -35.89
N ALA A 278 -23.83 -39.27 -35.86
CA ALA A 278 -24.49 -39.86 -37.03
C ALA A 278 -25.98 -39.46 -37.21
N ALA A 279 -26.62 -38.89 -36.18
CA ALA A 279 -28.06 -38.56 -36.20
C ALA A 279 -28.37 -37.05 -36.31
N GLY A 280 -27.39 -36.23 -36.69
CA GLY A 280 -27.50 -34.76 -36.66
C GLY A 280 -27.17 -34.03 -37.97
N GLU A 281 -27.23 -34.69 -39.14
CA GLU A 281 -27.28 -33.98 -40.43
C GLU A 281 -28.70 -33.47 -40.68
N GLY A 282 -29.00 -32.31 -40.09
CA GLY A 282 -30.17 -31.49 -40.41
C GLY A 282 -29.70 -30.11 -40.85
N ALA A 283 -29.86 -29.81 -42.14
CA ALA A 283 -29.41 -28.60 -42.81
C ALA A 283 -29.72 -27.29 -42.05
N GLY A 284 -28.67 -26.60 -41.60
CA GLY A 284 -28.73 -25.19 -41.18
C GLY A 284 -28.47 -24.26 -42.38
N PRO A 285 -29.17 -23.12 -42.50
CA PRO A 285 -29.11 -22.28 -43.69
C PRO A 285 -27.76 -21.58 -43.84
N ALA A 286 -27.38 -21.38 -45.12
CA ALA A 286 -26.12 -20.78 -45.55
C ALA A 286 -25.89 -19.36 -44.96
N PRO A 287 -24.62 -18.98 -44.71
CA PRO A 287 -24.29 -17.65 -44.21
C PRO A 287 -24.61 -16.56 -45.23
N GLN A 288 -25.32 -15.52 -44.80
CA GLN A 288 -25.61 -14.33 -45.60
C GLN A 288 -24.33 -13.57 -45.95
N ALA A 289 -24.24 -13.16 -47.21
CA ALA A 289 -23.15 -12.33 -47.74
C ALA A 289 -23.12 -10.92 -47.10
N PRO A 290 -21.94 -10.29 -46.99
CA PRO A 290 -21.81 -8.95 -46.44
C PRO A 290 -22.43 -7.89 -47.37
N HIS A 291 -23.18 -6.96 -46.78
CA HIS A 291 -23.71 -5.78 -47.46
C HIS A 291 -22.59 -4.87 -47.99
N PRO A 292 -22.74 -4.31 -49.21
CA PRO A 292 -21.77 -3.37 -49.78
C PRO A 292 -21.86 -1.98 -49.12
N ALA A 293 -20.69 -1.39 -48.92
CA ALA A 293 -20.51 -0.01 -48.48
C ALA A 293 -21.15 0.96 -49.47
N GLY A 294 -22.07 1.80 -48.99
CA GLY A 294 -22.69 2.87 -49.77
C GLY A 294 -21.75 4.05 -49.95
N ASP A 295 -21.57 4.41 -51.22
CA ASP A 295 -20.92 5.62 -51.70
C ASP A 295 -21.55 6.89 -51.11
N GLY A 296 -20.74 7.69 -50.42
CA GLY A 296 -21.06 9.07 -50.05
C GLY A 296 -20.18 10.03 -50.85
N ARG A 297 -20.73 10.62 -51.91
CA ARG A 297 -20.18 11.79 -52.61
C ARG A 297 -21.21 12.94 -52.63
N PRO A 298 -20.77 14.18 -52.91
CA PRO A 298 -21.10 15.34 -52.08
C PRO A 298 -22.11 16.31 -52.71
N GLY A 299 -22.58 17.25 -51.89
CA GLY A 299 -22.86 18.63 -52.33
C GLY A 299 -24.32 19.05 -52.41
N ALA A 300 -24.70 19.95 -51.50
CA ALA A 300 -25.35 21.23 -51.81
C ALA A 300 -25.04 22.20 -50.66
#